data_AF-A0A7S2PRM5-F1
#
_entry.id   AF-A0A7S2PRM5-F1
#
_cell.length_a   1.000
_cell.length_b   1.000
_cell.length_c   1.000
_cell.angle_alpha   90.00
_cell.angle_beta   90.00
_cell.angle_gamma   90.00
#
_symmetry.space_group_name_H-M   'P 1'
#
loop_
_entity.id
_entity.type
_entity.pdbx_description
1 polymer ?
#
loop_
_entity_poly.entity_id
_entity_poly.type
_entity_poly.pdbx_seq_one_letter_code
_entity_poly.pdbx_strand_id
1 'polypeptide(L)'
;QKLPGKIVNFVSKDDVDFIPQVKSRILGKYMDEKENLEALHTLTLIDSDKVPKEARRELQRDYKLLTEYAQETFFDRGCRVSNFYEMKENAQVMLLWNLDLPGKLANGSRGVIKGFFPAEGYCYLIQEELMRREKMKDVGMGDETEKQADKTSDDTPEAGEKPSSGKEPEPRAAPSKVKEEPTRETTSGDKKIKSYDFSHLDPELVKRVKESIEHQ
;
A
#
# COMPACT_ATOMS: atom_id res chain seq x y z
N GLN A 1 -0.15 -0.16 23.99
CA GLN A 1 0.24 1.27 24.01
C GLN A 1 -1.04 2.10 23.98
N LYS A 2 -1.17 3.12 24.84
CA LYS A 2 -2.32 4.03 24.79
C LYS A 2 -2.14 4.99 23.62
N LEU A 3 -3.20 5.18 22.84
CA LEU A 3 -3.23 6.23 21.82
C LEU A 3 -3.27 7.61 22.50
N PRO A 4 -2.71 8.65 21.86
CA PRO A 4 -2.79 10.01 22.40
C PRO A 4 -4.26 10.41 22.62
N GLY A 5 -4.62 10.71 23.87
CA GLY A 5 -6.00 11.03 24.27
C GLY A 5 -6.51 12.39 23.78
N LYS A 6 -5.61 13.24 23.27
CA LYS A 6 -5.97 14.40 22.46
C LYS A 6 -5.56 14.09 21.02
N ILE A 7 -6.54 14.04 20.13
CA ILE A 7 -6.30 14.13 18.70
C ILE A 7 -5.83 15.57 18.46
N VAL A 8 -4.52 15.77 18.50
CA VAL A 8 -3.90 17.04 18.13
C VAL A 8 -4.01 17.10 16.61
N ASN A 9 -4.95 17.91 16.12
CA ASN A 9 -5.28 18.10 14.69
C ASN A 9 -4.15 18.86 13.96
N PHE A 10 -2.97 18.25 13.90
CA PHE A 10 -1.89 18.73 13.07
C PHE A 10 -1.37 17.55 12.28
N VAL A 11 -1.98 17.32 11.11
CA VAL A 11 -1.23 16.72 10.01
C VAL A 11 -0.32 17.86 9.54
N SER A 12 0.95 17.82 9.95
CA SER A 12 1.93 18.73 9.36
C SER A 12 1.90 18.49 7.85
N LYS A 13 1.67 19.56 7.09
CA LYS A 13 1.76 19.55 5.63
C LYS A 13 3.21 19.38 5.15
N ASP A 14 4.16 19.29 6.08
CA ASP A 14 5.59 19.27 5.83
C ASP A 14 6.13 17.86 5.62
N ASP A 15 5.28 16.84 5.67
CA ASP A 15 5.70 15.45 5.42
C ASP A 15 5.82 15.20 3.91
N VAL A 16 6.82 15.85 3.32
CA VAL A 16 7.28 15.58 1.97
C VAL A 16 8.13 14.32 2.06
N ASP A 17 7.91 13.34 1.19
CA ASP A 17 8.74 12.13 1.13
C ASP A 17 9.31 11.96 -0.28
N PHE A 18 10.48 11.33 -0.37
CA PHE A 18 11.02 10.93 -1.65
C PHE A 18 10.22 9.76 -2.24
N ILE A 19 9.97 9.85 -3.55
CA ILE A 19 9.52 8.68 -4.31
C ILE A 19 10.58 7.57 -4.24
N PRO A 20 10.19 6.29 -4.29
CA PRO A 20 11.12 5.16 -4.16
C PRO A 20 12.34 5.28 -5.07
N GLN A 21 12.15 5.70 -6.32
CA GLN A 21 13.22 5.81 -7.33
C GLN A 21 14.36 6.75 -6.89
N VAL A 22 14.04 7.84 -6.19
CA VAL A 22 15.04 8.79 -5.68
C VAL A 22 15.82 8.14 -4.53
N LYS A 23 15.12 7.44 -3.62
CA LYS A 23 15.75 6.67 -2.53
C LYS A 23 16.67 5.59 -3.10
N SER A 24 16.20 4.79 -4.06
CA SER A 24 16.97 3.72 -4.71
C SER A 24 18.23 4.25 -5.40
N ARG A 25 18.15 5.44 -6.00
CA ARG A 25 19.28 6.12 -6.66
C ARG A 25 20.32 6.56 -5.65
N ILE A 26 19.92 7.23 -4.57
CA ILE A 26 20.86 7.73 -3.56
C ILE A 26 21.49 6.56 -2.81
N LEU A 27 20.68 5.62 -2.32
CA LEU A 27 21.18 4.44 -1.59
C LEU A 27 22.09 3.59 -2.48
N GLY A 28 21.73 3.38 -3.75
CA GLY A 28 22.53 2.59 -4.69
C GLY A 28 23.92 3.15 -5.01
N LYS A 29 24.26 4.39 -4.63
CA LYS A 29 25.63 4.92 -4.73
C LYS A 29 26.54 4.42 -3.61
N TYR A 30 25.96 4.04 -2.48
CA TYR A 30 26.67 3.82 -1.23
C TYR A 30 26.51 2.41 -0.67
N MET A 31 25.53 1.65 -1.16
CA MET A 31 25.27 0.28 -0.73
C MET A 31 24.63 -0.55 -1.84
N ASP A 32 25.04 -1.82 -1.94
CA ASP A 32 24.50 -2.79 -2.90
C ASP A 32 23.17 -3.37 -2.40
N GLU A 33 23.07 -3.65 -1.09
CA GLU A 33 21.85 -4.14 -0.44
C GLU A 33 20.96 -2.98 0.01
N LYS A 34 20.11 -2.49 -0.90
CA LYS A 34 19.12 -1.42 -0.62
C LYS A 34 17.68 -1.92 -0.54
N GLU A 35 17.45 -3.20 -0.82
CA GLU A 35 16.12 -3.82 -0.77
C GLU A 35 15.54 -3.66 0.64
N ASN A 36 14.24 -3.33 0.71
CA ASN A 36 13.49 -2.99 1.92
C ASN A 36 13.80 -1.64 2.57
N LEU A 37 14.94 -0.98 2.28
CA LEU A 37 15.21 0.37 2.80
C LEU A 37 14.46 1.45 2.01
N GLU A 38 14.33 1.31 0.70
CA GLU A 38 13.62 2.28 -0.15
C GLU A 38 12.12 2.43 0.17
N ALA A 39 11.52 1.43 0.82
CA ALA A 39 10.14 1.46 1.29
C ALA A 39 9.98 2.27 2.59
N LEU A 40 11.07 2.58 3.30
CA LEU A 40 11.02 3.39 4.51
C LEU A 40 10.85 4.87 4.18
N HIS A 41 10.22 5.60 5.09
CA HIS A 41 10.12 7.05 5.02
C HIS A 41 11.51 7.70 5.02
N THR A 42 11.70 8.81 4.29
CA THR A 42 13.02 9.45 4.16
C THR A 42 13.60 9.89 5.49
N LEU A 43 12.79 10.43 6.40
CA LEU A 43 13.24 10.79 7.74
C LEU A 43 13.77 9.56 8.51
N THR A 44 13.06 8.43 8.42
CA THR A 44 13.51 7.17 9.01
C THR A 44 14.83 6.69 8.42
N LEU A 45 15.06 6.91 7.12
CA LEU A 45 16.34 6.60 6.48
C LEU A 45 17.47 7.51 6.94
N ILE A 46 17.19 8.80 7.13
CA ILE A 46 18.16 9.79 7.64
C ILE A 46 18.58 9.43 9.07
N ASP A 47 17.67 8.94 9.90
CA ASP A 47 17.98 8.57 11.29
C ASP A 47 18.54 7.15 11.44
N SER A 48 18.44 6.31 10.40
CA SER A 48 18.83 4.90 10.45
C SER A 48 20.34 4.69 10.47
N ASP A 49 20.82 3.90 11.43
CA ASP A 49 22.22 3.46 11.48
C ASP A 49 22.57 2.40 10.44
N LYS A 50 21.57 1.83 9.77
CA LYS A 50 21.77 0.91 8.64
C LYS A 50 22.19 1.64 7.37
N VAL A 51 22.03 2.96 7.32
CA VAL A 51 22.37 3.78 6.16
C VAL A 51 23.75 4.41 6.35
N PRO A 52 24.68 4.26 5.38
CA PRO A 52 25.99 4.89 5.43
C PRO A 52 25.90 6.39 5.73
N LYS A 53 26.87 6.94 6.46
CA LYS A 53 26.84 8.36 6.89
C LYS A 53 26.82 9.32 5.70
N GLU A 54 27.49 8.97 4.62
CA GLU A 54 27.55 9.73 3.37
C GLU A 54 26.18 9.77 2.70
N ALA A 55 25.51 8.62 2.61
CA ALA A 55 24.16 8.50 2.10
C ALA A 55 23.15 9.29 2.96
N ARG A 56 23.25 9.21 4.29
CA ARG A 56 22.42 10.00 5.21
C ARG A 56 22.59 11.51 4.99
N ARG A 57 23.83 11.98 4.80
CA ARG A 57 24.11 13.40 4.51
C ARG A 57 23.53 13.85 3.17
N GLU A 58 23.62 13.02 2.12
CA GLU A 58 23.01 13.32 0.83
C GLU A 58 21.48 13.35 0.94
N LEU A 59 20.87 12.33 1.55
CA LEU A 59 19.43 12.28 1.81
C LEU A 59 18.97 13.52 2.58
N GLN A 60 19.65 13.90 3.66
CA GLN A 60 19.28 15.05 4.48
C GLN A 60 19.36 16.37 3.70
N ARG A 61 20.40 16.56 2.87
CA ARG A 61 20.55 17.75 2.04
C ARG A 61 19.45 17.85 1.00
N ASP A 62 19.24 16.78 0.24
CA ASP A 62 18.26 16.74 -0.84
C ASP A 62 16.84 16.84 -0.28
N TYR A 63 16.59 16.24 0.90
CA TYR A 63 15.31 16.28 1.58
C TYR A 63 14.96 17.70 2.00
N LYS A 64 15.94 18.41 2.57
CA LYS A 64 15.81 19.83 2.93
C LYS A 64 15.48 20.67 1.69
N LEU A 65 16.22 20.48 0.59
CA LEU A 65 15.97 21.21 -0.66
C LEU A 65 14.58 20.93 -1.23
N LEU A 66 14.16 19.67 -1.24
CA LEU A 66 12.83 19.27 -1.70
C LEU A 66 11.74 19.90 -0.82
N THR A 67 11.94 19.90 0.49
CA THR A 67 11.01 20.50 1.45
C THR A 67 10.89 22.00 1.21
N GLU A 68 12.01 22.71 1.09
CA GLU A 68 12.03 24.15 0.78
C GLU A 68 11.32 24.44 -0.55
N TYR A 69 11.64 23.68 -1.60
CA TYR A 69 11.00 23.83 -2.90
C TYR A 69 9.49 23.55 -2.85
N ALA A 70 9.07 22.53 -2.11
CA ALA A 70 7.66 22.20 -1.91
C ALA A 70 6.93 23.32 -1.17
N GLN A 71 7.53 23.87 -0.10
CA GLN A 71 6.99 25.04 0.61
C GLN A 71 6.82 26.24 -0.31
N GLU A 72 7.89 26.65 -0.99
CA GLU A 72 7.85 27.84 -1.84
C GLU A 72 6.88 27.68 -3.02
N THR A 73 6.88 26.51 -3.67
CA THR A 73 6.17 26.32 -4.95
C THR A 73 4.74 25.86 -4.75
N PHE A 74 4.51 24.91 -3.84
CA PHE A 74 3.18 24.33 -3.64
C PHE A 74 2.39 25.06 -2.57
N PHE A 75 3.00 25.39 -1.43
CA PHE A 75 2.26 25.95 -0.29
C PHE A 75 2.15 27.48 -0.38
N ASP A 76 3.24 28.17 -0.68
CA ASP A 76 3.28 29.64 -0.64
C ASP A 76 2.79 30.33 -1.92
N ARG A 77 3.02 29.74 -3.10
CA ARG A 77 2.78 30.42 -4.39
C ARG A 77 1.53 29.99 -5.17
N GLY A 78 0.71 29.08 -4.65
CA GLY A 78 -0.45 28.62 -5.41
C GLY A 78 -1.33 27.55 -4.77
N CYS A 79 -1.15 27.23 -3.48
CA CYS A 79 -2.00 26.27 -2.82
C CYS A 79 -3.42 26.81 -2.73
N ARG A 80 -4.40 26.08 -3.28
CA ARG A 80 -5.83 26.36 -3.05
C ARG A 80 -6.26 26.11 -1.61
N VAL A 81 -5.41 25.47 -0.80
CA VAL A 81 -5.72 25.06 0.57
C VAL A 81 -4.95 25.95 1.54
N SER A 82 -5.68 26.66 2.40
CA SER A 82 -5.11 27.44 3.50
C SER A 82 -4.11 26.62 4.33
N ASN A 83 -3.03 27.25 4.78
CA ASN A 83 -1.99 26.64 5.64
C ASN A 83 -2.59 26.04 6.92
N PHE A 84 -3.72 26.58 7.37
CA PHE A 84 -4.52 26.03 8.46
C PHE A 84 -5.92 25.68 7.94
N TYR A 85 -6.40 24.50 8.28
CA TYR A 85 -7.77 24.09 7.98
C TYR A 85 -8.39 23.46 9.22
N GLU A 86 -9.57 23.96 9.59
CA GLU A 86 -10.35 23.42 10.70
C GLU A 86 -11.34 22.41 10.16
N MET A 87 -11.41 21.24 10.78
CA MET A 87 -12.34 20.19 10.42
C MET A 87 -13.20 19.81 11.62
N LYS A 88 -14.47 19.51 11.34
CA LYS A 88 -15.42 18.96 12.31
C LYS A 88 -16.10 17.74 11.75
N GLU A 89 -16.68 16.94 12.63
CA GLU A 89 -17.55 15.85 12.21
C GLU A 89 -18.71 16.36 11.37
N ASN A 90 -19.09 15.55 10.38
CA ASN A 90 -20.11 15.84 9.38
C ASN A 90 -19.81 17.03 8.45
N ALA A 91 -18.59 17.59 8.47
CA ALA A 91 -18.18 18.55 7.45
C ALA A 91 -18.14 17.89 6.07
N GLN A 92 -18.65 18.61 5.06
CA GLN A 92 -18.48 18.23 3.66
C GLN A 92 -17.07 18.61 3.20
N VAL A 93 -16.38 17.68 2.56
CA VAL A 93 -15.03 17.87 2.03
C VAL A 93 -14.97 17.49 0.57
N MET A 94 -13.97 18.02 -0.11
CA MET A 94 -13.66 17.69 -1.50
C MET A 94 -12.19 17.30 -1.59
N LEU A 95 -11.93 16.16 -2.24
CA LEU A 95 -10.58 15.73 -2.54
C LEU A 95 -10.03 16.59 -3.68
N LEU A 96 -8.86 17.19 -3.51
CA LEU A 96 -8.28 18.10 -4.50
C LEU A 96 -7.20 17.43 -5.39
N TRP A 97 -6.87 16.16 -5.10
CA TRP A 97 -5.75 15.42 -5.71
C TRP A 97 -6.22 14.02 -6.09
N ASN A 98 -5.68 13.45 -7.17
CA ASN A 98 -5.98 12.06 -7.52
C ASN A 98 -5.20 11.13 -6.58
N LEU A 99 -5.91 10.29 -5.84
CA LEU A 99 -5.32 9.30 -4.94
C LEU A 99 -5.41 7.89 -5.53
N ASP A 100 -6.60 7.48 -5.93
CA ASP A 100 -6.87 6.15 -6.47
C ASP A 100 -7.99 6.22 -7.51
N LEU A 101 -7.62 6.17 -8.80
CA LEU A 101 -8.58 6.27 -9.90
C LEU A 101 -9.48 5.03 -9.99
N PRO A 102 -8.98 3.79 -9.92
CA PRO A 102 -9.81 2.59 -9.78
C PRO A 102 -10.82 2.66 -8.62
N GLY A 103 -10.38 3.12 -7.45
CA GLY A 103 -11.23 3.34 -6.27
C GLY A 103 -12.14 4.56 -6.34
N LYS A 104 -12.14 5.30 -7.46
CA LYS A 104 -12.94 6.53 -7.68
C LYS A 104 -12.62 7.67 -6.71
N LEU A 105 -11.39 7.69 -6.18
CA LEU A 105 -10.82 8.77 -5.37
C LEU A 105 -10.00 9.69 -6.26
N ALA A 106 -10.71 10.51 -7.04
CA ALA A 106 -10.14 11.50 -7.94
C ALA A 106 -10.35 12.93 -7.41
N ASN A 107 -9.60 13.88 -7.97
CA ASN A 107 -9.84 15.30 -7.76
C ASN A 107 -11.29 15.66 -8.08
N GLY A 108 -11.97 16.33 -7.15
CA GLY A 108 -13.38 16.67 -7.21
C GLY A 108 -14.30 15.70 -6.46
N SER A 109 -13.82 14.51 -6.06
CA SER A 109 -14.61 13.58 -5.25
C SER A 109 -15.06 14.24 -3.94
N ARG A 110 -16.36 14.15 -3.63
CA ARG A 110 -16.98 14.77 -2.45
C ARG A 110 -17.20 13.73 -1.35
N GLY A 111 -16.97 14.11 -0.10
CA GLY A 111 -17.14 13.24 1.06
C GLY A 111 -17.69 13.98 2.27
N VAL A 112 -17.98 13.22 3.32
CA VAL A 112 -18.41 13.74 4.63
C VAL A 112 -17.53 13.13 5.70
N ILE A 113 -16.92 13.97 6.54
CA ILE A 113 -16.09 13.49 7.66
C ILE A 113 -16.98 12.77 8.68
N LYS A 114 -16.69 11.51 8.98
CA LYS A 114 -17.48 10.71 9.93
C LYS A 114 -16.92 10.68 11.35
N GLY A 115 -15.65 11.04 11.51
CA GLY A 115 -14.95 11.03 12.79
C GLY A 115 -13.46 11.26 12.57
N PHE A 116 -12.74 11.38 13.67
CA PHE A 116 -11.28 11.52 13.67
C PHE A 116 -10.68 10.31 14.36
N PHE A 117 -9.73 9.66 13.71
CA PHE A 117 -9.09 8.46 14.23
C PHE A 117 -7.57 8.66 14.26
N PRO A 118 -6.87 8.30 15.36
CA PRO A 118 -5.42 8.38 15.42
C PRO A 118 -4.76 7.54 14.32
N ALA A 119 -3.87 8.15 13.53
CA ALA A 119 -3.23 7.50 12.39
C ALA A 119 -2.51 6.19 12.77
N GLU A 120 -1.75 6.19 13.87
CA GLU A 120 -1.06 4.99 14.37
C GLU A 120 -2.02 3.83 14.66
N GLY A 121 -3.18 4.15 15.26
CA GLY A 121 -4.22 3.16 15.54
C GLY A 121 -4.86 2.61 14.27
N TYR A 122 -5.09 3.48 13.27
CA TYR A 122 -5.64 3.07 11.98
C TYR A 122 -4.68 2.15 11.21
N CYS A 123 -3.40 2.53 11.13
CA CYS A 123 -2.35 1.71 10.51
C CYS A 123 -2.20 0.35 11.20
N TYR A 124 -2.30 0.30 12.53
CA TYR A 124 -2.31 -0.95 13.28
C TYR A 124 -3.48 -1.86 12.87
N LEU A 125 -4.71 -1.33 12.77
CA LEU A 125 -5.88 -2.12 12.37
C LEU A 125 -5.74 -2.67 10.94
N ILE A 126 -5.17 -1.90 10.01
CA ILE A 126 -4.86 -2.39 8.66
C ILE A 126 -3.85 -3.54 8.72
N GLN A 127 -2.76 -3.38 9.47
CA GLN A 127 -1.74 -4.44 9.59
C GLN A 127 -2.31 -5.71 10.21
N GLU A 128 -3.16 -5.58 11.23
CA GLU A 128 -3.85 -6.70 11.87
C GLU A 128 -4.73 -7.45 10.85
N GLU A 129 -5.50 -6.72 10.04
CA GLU A 129 -6.34 -7.30 8.99
C GLU A 129 -5.52 -7.99 7.89
N LEU A 130 -4.43 -7.36 7.42
CA LEU A 130 -3.54 -7.97 6.42
C LEU A 130 -2.94 -9.29 6.92
N MET A 131 -2.47 -9.32 8.17
CA MET A 131 -1.96 -10.54 8.80
C MET A 131 -3.06 -11.60 8.98
N ARG A 132 -4.29 -11.20 9.30
CA ARG A 132 -5.44 -12.11 9.38
C ARG A 132 -5.75 -12.75 8.02
N ARG A 133 -5.75 -11.96 6.94
CA ARG A 133 -5.96 -12.44 5.56
C ARG A 133 -4.86 -13.38 5.09
N GLU A 134 -3.61 -13.11 5.46
CA GLU A 134 -2.48 -13.99 5.16
C GLU A 134 -2.62 -15.35 5.86
N LYS A 135 -2.89 -15.34 7.17
CA LYS A 135 -3.13 -16.58 7.94
C LYS A 135 -4.28 -17.43 7.38
N MET A 136 -5.35 -16.81 6.88
CA MET A 136 -6.46 -17.55 6.27
C MET A 136 -6.07 -18.24 4.96
N LYS A 137 -5.14 -17.67 4.18
CA LYS A 137 -4.62 -18.31 2.97
C LYS A 137 -3.78 -19.54 3.30
N ASP A 138 -2.98 -19.45 4.36
CA ASP A 138 -2.10 -20.55 4.77
C ASP A 138 -2.86 -21.77 5.32
N VAL A 139 -4.04 -21.54 5.93
CA VAL A 139 -4.89 -22.62 6.46
C VAL A 139 -5.75 -23.28 5.36
N GLY A 140 -5.89 -22.65 4.19
CA GLY A 140 -6.77 -23.12 3.10
C GLY A 140 -6.12 -23.99 2.02
N MET A 141 -4.81 -24.30 2.10
CA MET A 141 -4.09 -25.13 1.10
C MET A 141 -3.66 -26.51 1.63
N GLY A 142 -4.33 -27.02 2.66
CA GLY A 142 -4.17 -28.40 3.11
C GLY A 142 -5.49 -29.15 2.99
N ASP A 143 -5.52 -30.16 2.14
CA ASP A 143 -6.49 -31.26 2.14
C ASP A 143 -7.73 -31.16 1.23
N GLU A 144 -7.51 -31.12 -0.09
CA GLU A 144 -8.42 -31.79 -1.03
C GLU A 144 -7.60 -32.53 -2.11
N THR A 145 -7.06 -33.69 -1.73
CA THR A 145 -6.71 -34.74 -2.69
C THR A 145 -7.65 -35.92 -2.45
N GLU A 146 -8.24 -36.43 -3.54
CA GLU A 146 -8.88 -37.75 -3.67
C GLU A 146 -10.32 -37.96 -3.13
N LYS A 147 -11.32 -37.86 -4.03
CA LYS A 147 -12.03 -39.01 -4.68
C LYS A 147 -13.44 -38.63 -5.13
N GLN A 148 -13.71 -38.67 -6.43
CA GLN A 148 -14.60 -39.69 -7.03
C GLN A 148 -14.73 -39.51 -8.55
N ALA A 149 -14.30 -40.54 -9.28
CA ALA A 149 -14.81 -40.88 -10.60
C ALA A 149 -16.23 -41.47 -10.46
N ASP A 150 -17.14 -41.24 -11.42
CA ASP A 150 -17.49 -42.22 -12.47
C ASP A 150 -18.76 -41.78 -13.28
N LYS A 151 -18.61 -41.82 -14.61
CA LYS A 151 -19.53 -42.32 -15.68
C LYS A 151 -20.87 -41.70 -16.13
N THR A 152 -21.00 -41.77 -17.47
CA THR A 152 -22.17 -41.96 -18.40
C THR A 152 -23.11 -40.77 -18.67
N SER A 153 -23.65 -40.50 -19.88
CA SER A 153 -23.55 -41.05 -21.26
C SER A 153 -24.38 -40.17 -22.25
N ASP A 154 -24.10 -40.34 -23.55
CA ASP A 154 -24.96 -40.26 -24.76
C ASP A 154 -25.37 -38.96 -25.51
N ASP A 155 -24.95 -38.96 -26.79
CA ASP A 155 -25.64 -38.70 -28.08
C ASP A 155 -25.98 -37.29 -28.66
N THR A 156 -25.12 -36.85 -29.62
CA THR A 156 -25.32 -36.66 -31.10
C THR A 156 -26.48 -35.73 -31.63
N PRO A 157 -26.41 -34.95 -32.78
CA PRO A 157 -25.48 -34.91 -33.93
C PRO A 157 -24.99 -33.53 -34.50
N GLU A 158 -23.97 -33.65 -35.37
CA GLU A 158 -23.68 -33.00 -36.69
C GLU A 158 -24.85 -32.29 -37.45
N ALA A 159 -24.71 -31.33 -38.37
CA ALA A 159 -23.66 -30.98 -39.36
C ALA A 159 -23.86 -29.55 -39.98
N GLY A 160 -22.79 -29.05 -40.63
CA GLY A 160 -22.84 -28.16 -41.82
C GLY A 160 -22.53 -26.67 -41.61
N GLU A 161 -21.70 -25.95 -42.38
CA GLU A 161 -20.69 -26.20 -43.41
C GLU A 161 -19.89 -24.87 -43.62
N LYS A 162 -18.66 -24.98 -44.12
CA LYS A 162 -17.63 -23.94 -44.44
C LYS A 162 -17.98 -23.12 -45.72
N PRO A 163 -17.13 -22.24 -46.35
CA PRO A 163 -15.70 -21.86 -46.15
C PRO A 163 -15.37 -20.33 -46.26
N SER A 164 -14.16 -19.86 -45.95
CA SER A 164 -13.08 -19.43 -46.92
C SER A 164 -12.59 -18.03 -46.51
N SER A 165 -11.33 -17.54 -46.59
CA SER A 165 -9.96 -18.01 -46.84
C SER A 165 -8.99 -16.82 -46.61
N GLY A 166 -7.68 -17.09 -46.40
CA GLY A 166 -6.58 -16.11 -46.58
C GLY A 166 -5.60 -15.99 -45.38
N LYS A 167 -4.60 -16.87 -45.26
CA LYS A 167 -3.15 -16.72 -45.67
C LYS A 167 -2.34 -15.73 -44.81
N GLU A 168 -1.52 -16.20 -43.86
CA GLU A 168 -0.05 -16.51 -43.93
C GLU A 168 0.86 -15.28 -43.65
N PRO A 169 2.13 -15.41 -43.17
CA PRO A 169 2.82 -16.51 -42.50
C PRO A 169 3.67 -16.12 -41.23
N GLU A 170 4.23 -17.16 -40.60
CA GLU A 170 5.33 -17.32 -39.61
C GLU A 170 6.49 -16.27 -39.57
N PRO A 171 7.38 -16.19 -38.51
CA PRO A 171 8.04 -17.34 -37.85
C PRO A 171 8.46 -17.28 -36.35
N ARG A 172 8.62 -18.50 -35.80
CA ARG A 172 9.61 -19.04 -34.84
C ARG A 172 10.33 -18.12 -33.83
N ALA A 173 10.23 -18.48 -32.55
CA ALA A 173 11.39 -18.81 -31.68
C ALA A 173 10.93 -19.46 -30.36
N ALA A 174 11.52 -20.61 -30.03
CA ALA A 174 11.52 -21.17 -28.67
C ALA A 174 12.43 -20.32 -27.75
N PRO A 175 12.26 -20.36 -26.41
CA PRO A 175 13.11 -21.27 -25.66
C PRO A 175 12.52 -21.86 -24.35
N SER A 176 12.98 -23.09 -24.09
CA SER A 176 13.57 -23.60 -22.84
C SER A 176 12.86 -23.46 -21.48
N LYS A 177 12.54 -24.64 -20.94
CA LYS A 177 12.48 -24.97 -19.51
C LYS A 177 13.80 -24.63 -18.81
N VAL A 178 13.74 -23.87 -17.70
CA VAL A 178 14.62 -24.08 -16.54
C VAL A 178 13.78 -23.91 -15.28
N LYS A 179 13.92 -24.90 -14.42
CA LYS A 179 13.29 -25.15 -13.13
C LYS A 179 14.26 -24.63 -12.07
N GLU A 180 13.84 -23.73 -11.20
CA GLU A 180 14.45 -23.51 -9.88
C GLU A 180 13.49 -22.66 -9.03
N GLU A 181 12.75 -23.34 -8.14
CA GLU A 181 12.06 -22.70 -7.03
C GLU A 181 13.12 -22.26 -6.00
N PRO A 182 13.15 -20.99 -5.58
CA PRO A 182 13.85 -20.62 -4.37
C PRO A 182 12.95 -20.97 -3.19
N THR A 183 13.38 -21.96 -2.41
CA THR A 183 12.89 -22.25 -1.06
C THR A 183 12.88 -20.93 -0.26
N ARG A 184 11.70 -20.37 -0.04
CA ARG A 184 11.50 -19.26 0.90
C ARG A 184 11.73 -19.80 2.30
N GLU A 185 12.91 -19.56 2.85
CA GLU A 185 13.13 -19.63 4.29
C GLU A 185 12.26 -18.55 4.96
N THR A 186 11.13 -18.98 5.50
CA THR A 186 10.31 -18.20 6.42
C THR A 186 11.10 -18.01 7.71
N THR A 187 11.90 -16.95 7.75
CA THR A 187 12.41 -16.40 9.00
C THR A 187 11.23 -15.78 9.77
N SER A 188 10.53 -16.65 10.49
CA SER A 188 9.52 -16.31 11.50
C SER A 188 10.19 -15.62 12.69
N GLY A 189 10.69 -14.40 12.47
CA GLY A 189 11.02 -13.49 13.54
C GLY A 189 9.71 -12.95 14.10
N ASP A 190 9.30 -13.45 15.27
CA ASP A 190 8.18 -12.94 16.05
C ASP A 190 8.38 -11.45 16.37
N LYS A 191 8.05 -10.58 15.42
CA LYS A 191 7.93 -9.16 15.66
C LYS A 191 6.75 -9.00 16.62
N LYS A 192 7.03 -8.73 17.89
CA LYS A 192 6.02 -8.36 18.89
C LYS A 192 5.17 -7.23 18.31
N ILE A 193 3.97 -7.58 17.84
CA ILE A 193 3.00 -6.62 17.33
C ILE A 193 2.60 -5.77 18.53
N LYS A 194 2.84 -4.46 18.45
CA LYS A 194 2.38 -3.53 19.48
C LYS A 194 0.86 -3.56 19.51
N SER A 195 0.26 -3.98 20.62
CA SER A 195 -1.19 -3.85 20.81
C SER A 195 -1.55 -2.41 21.18
N TYR A 196 -2.63 -1.89 20.62
CA TYR A 196 -3.15 -0.56 20.96
C TYR A 196 -4.42 -0.65 21.81
N ASP A 197 -4.51 0.23 22.80
CA ASP A 197 -5.69 0.38 23.65
C ASP A 197 -6.60 1.46 23.08
N PHE A 198 -7.79 1.06 22.63
CA PHE A 198 -8.81 1.93 22.03
C PHE A 198 -9.92 2.32 23.02
N SER A 199 -9.82 1.95 24.30
CA SER A 199 -10.87 2.20 25.30
C SER A 199 -11.22 3.68 25.50
N HIS A 200 -10.35 4.59 25.09
CA HIS A 200 -10.53 6.03 25.16
C HIS A 200 -11.22 6.63 23.92
N LEU A 201 -11.45 5.83 22.86
CA LEU A 201 -12.16 6.27 21.65
C LEU A 201 -13.64 5.83 21.71
N ASP A 202 -14.47 6.50 20.92
CA ASP A 202 -15.85 6.08 20.70
C ASP A 202 -15.91 4.64 20.14
N PRO A 203 -16.52 3.67 20.85
CA PRO A 203 -16.62 2.28 20.40
C PRO A 203 -17.30 2.13 19.03
N GLU A 204 -18.29 2.98 18.72
CA GLU A 204 -18.99 2.95 17.42
C GLU A 204 -18.09 3.45 16.28
N LEU A 205 -17.20 4.40 16.55
CA LEU A 205 -16.18 4.81 15.59
C LEU A 205 -15.17 3.68 15.34
N VAL A 206 -14.67 3.04 16.40
CA VAL A 206 -13.72 1.91 16.27
C VAL A 206 -14.34 0.77 15.48
N LYS A 207 -15.60 0.42 15.77
CA LYS A 207 -16.35 -0.60 15.04
C LYS A 207 -16.48 -0.27 13.54
N ARG A 208 -16.93 0.94 13.20
CA ARG A 208 -17.05 1.38 11.79
C ARG A 208 -15.73 1.36 11.04
N VAL A 209 -14.63 1.74 11.70
CA VAL A 209 -13.28 1.68 11.10
C VAL A 209 -12.88 0.24 10.80
N LYS A 210 -13.09 -0.69 11.74
CA LYS A 210 -12.81 -2.12 11.54
C LYS A 210 -13.63 -2.69 10.38
N GLU A 211 -14.93 -2.45 10.39
CA GLU A 211 -15.83 -2.90 9.31
C GLU A 211 -15.39 -2.33 7.95
N SER A 212 -15.01 -1.05 7.88
CA SER A 212 -14.53 -0.45 6.63
C SER A 212 -13.23 -1.06 6.12
N ILE A 213 -12.34 -1.50 7.01
CA ILE A 213 -11.07 -2.14 6.64
C ILE A 213 -11.33 -3.58 6.13
N GLU A 214 -12.27 -4.30 6.77
CA GLU A 214 -12.63 -5.67 6.37
C GLU A 214 -13.23 -5.75 4.96
N HIS A 215 -13.93 -4.70 4.51
CA HIS A 215 -14.61 -4.66 3.20
C HIS A 215 -13.77 -4.08 2.04
N GLN A 216 -12.53 -3.63 2.30
CA GLN A 216 -11.57 -3.21 1.25
C GLN A 216 -10.86 -4.40 0.62
#